data_AF-A0A7S1R8T6-F1
#
_entry.id   AF-A0A7S1R8T6-F1
#
_cell.length_a   1.000
_cell.length_b   1.000
_cell.length_c   1.000
_cell.angle_alpha   90.00
_cell.angle_beta   90.00
_cell.angle_gamma   90.00
#
_symmetry.space_group_name_H-M   'P 1'
#
loop_
_entity.id
_entity.type
_entity.pdbx_description
1 polymer ?
#
loop_
_entity_poly.entity_id
_entity_poly.type
_entity_poly.pdbx_seq_one_letter_code
_entity_poly.pdbx_strand_id
1 'polypeptide(L)'
;GRSQLRRFADCCGFSESGADWESEFKEVCSLYGWDSSSGPDLRQFSQLVNDRNGIGYSTDAELSDIFDQITREDEQRQESAMERHGRPLTSRPASNPATVSSELTRARSASPSRRGAG
;
A
#
# COMPACT_ATOMS: atom_id res chain seq x y z
N GLY A 1 11.33 16.42 3.11
CA GLY A 1 10.89 17.39 2.08
C GLY A 1 9.41 17.73 2.23
N ARG A 2 8.91 18.77 1.52
CA ARG A 2 7.56 19.37 1.72
C ARG A 2 6.39 18.38 1.69
N SER A 3 6.34 17.50 0.68
CA SER A 3 5.21 16.56 0.53
C SER A 3 5.17 15.50 1.62
N GLN A 4 6.34 15.09 2.15
CA GLN A 4 6.43 14.14 3.25
C GLN A 4 5.97 14.77 4.56
N LEU A 5 6.34 16.04 4.80
CA LEU A 5 5.88 16.78 5.97
C LEU A 5 4.35 17.00 5.94
N ARG A 6 3.76 17.19 4.75
CA ARG A 6 2.29 17.28 4.63
C ARG A 6 1.61 16.00 5.08
N ARG A 7 2.09 14.84 4.61
CA ARG A 7 1.52 13.54 4.99
C ARG A 7 1.62 13.31 6.49
N PHE A 8 2.76 13.65 7.09
CA PHE A 8 2.93 13.64 8.54
C PHE A 8 1.89 14.53 9.24
N ALA A 9 1.73 15.78 8.79
CA ALA A 9 0.75 16.70 9.38
C ALA A 9 -0.68 16.16 9.28
N ASP A 10 -1.06 15.57 8.14
CA ASP A 10 -2.38 14.96 7.95
C ASP A 10 -2.62 13.83 8.98
N CYS A 11 -1.62 12.96 9.22
CA CYS A 11 -1.71 11.91 10.24
C CYS A 11 -1.73 12.45 11.68
N CYS A 12 -1.10 13.59 11.93
CA CYS A 12 -1.18 14.31 13.22
C CYS A 12 -2.51 15.06 13.41
N GLY A 13 -3.46 14.95 12.48
CA GLY A 13 -4.79 15.55 12.58
C GLY A 13 -4.93 16.91 11.90
N PHE A 14 -3.95 17.35 11.12
CA PHE A 14 -4.06 18.55 10.29
C PHE A 14 -5.02 18.28 9.11
N SER A 15 -6.23 18.82 9.16
CA SER A 15 -7.26 18.57 8.14
C SER A 15 -7.54 19.75 7.20
N GLU A 16 -6.81 20.86 7.36
CA GLU A 16 -7.03 22.06 6.55
C GLU A 16 -6.53 21.89 5.11
N SER A 17 -7.15 22.62 4.18
CA SER A 17 -7.06 22.40 2.74
C SER A 17 -5.66 22.69 2.17
N GLY A 18 -5.44 22.36 0.89
CA GLY A 18 -4.13 22.56 0.25
C GLY A 18 -3.66 24.02 0.16
N ALA A 19 -4.57 24.99 0.18
CA ALA A 19 -4.24 26.42 0.21
C ALA A 19 -3.71 26.85 1.59
N ASP A 20 -4.30 26.29 2.66
CA ASP A 20 -3.89 26.54 4.04
C ASP A 20 -2.52 25.91 4.32
N TRP A 21 -2.22 24.77 3.67
CA TRP A 21 -0.92 24.12 3.80
C TRP A 21 0.27 25.00 3.44
N GLU A 22 0.13 25.81 2.39
CA GLU A 22 1.27 26.60 1.92
C GLU A 22 1.64 27.68 2.93
N SER A 23 0.64 28.26 3.59
CA SER A 23 0.86 29.22 4.67
C SER A 23 1.51 28.51 5.85
N GLU A 24 0.91 27.43 6.35
CA GLU A 24 1.42 26.67 7.49
C GLU A 24 2.84 26.16 7.26
N PHE A 25 3.12 25.63 6.06
CA PHE A 25 4.46 25.16 5.71
C PHE A 25 5.49 26.30 5.73
N LYS A 26 5.13 27.49 5.26
CA LYS A 26 6.01 28.67 5.30
C LYS A 26 6.21 29.14 6.74
N GLU A 27 5.18 29.08 7.57
CA GLU A 27 5.27 29.42 9.00
C GLU A 27 6.19 28.45 9.74
N VAL A 28 6.02 27.14 9.54
CA VAL A 28 6.92 26.12 10.12
C VAL A 28 8.36 26.34 9.63
N CYS A 29 8.56 26.56 8.33
CA CYS A 29 9.90 26.83 7.81
C CYS A 29 10.50 28.11 8.42
N SER A 30 9.70 29.16 8.63
CA SER A 30 10.17 30.40 9.25
C SER A 30 10.50 30.21 10.73
N LEU A 31 9.69 29.44 11.44
CA LEU A 31 9.86 29.16 12.88
C LEU A 31 11.14 28.37 13.16
N TYR A 32 11.46 27.39 12.32
CA TYR A 32 12.63 26.52 12.50
C TYR A 32 13.83 26.91 11.61
N GLY A 33 13.73 27.98 10.83
CA GLY A 33 14.81 28.47 9.95
C GLY A 33 15.13 27.51 8.79
N TRP A 34 14.13 26.85 8.23
CA TRP A 34 14.27 25.94 7.09
C TRP A 34 14.12 26.67 5.75
N ASP A 35 14.76 26.11 4.72
CA ASP A 35 14.55 26.57 3.36
C ASP A 35 13.18 26.11 2.84
N SER A 36 12.28 27.05 2.59
CA SER A 36 10.91 26.76 2.14
C SER A 36 10.84 26.24 0.70
N SER A 37 11.90 26.36 -0.09
CA SER A 37 11.96 25.83 -1.46
C SER A 37 12.28 24.33 -1.49
N SER A 38 13.16 23.88 -0.59
CA SER A 38 13.64 22.49 -0.49
C SER A 38 12.83 21.69 0.55
N GLY A 39 12.30 22.38 1.56
CA GLY A 39 11.68 21.81 2.75
C GLY A 39 12.68 21.12 3.68
N PRO A 40 12.19 20.52 4.78
CA PRO A 40 13.07 19.97 5.79
C PRO A 40 13.82 18.74 5.29
N ASP A 41 15.10 18.66 5.66
CA ASP A 41 15.88 17.42 5.66
C ASP A 41 15.52 16.53 6.87
N LEU A 42 16.13 15.34 6.95
CA LEU A 42 15.86 14.39 8.04
C LEU A 42 16.26 14.92 9.42
N ARG A 43 17.33 15.71 9.50
CA ARG A 43 17.80 16.27 10.77
C ARG A 43 16.86 17.35 11.27
N GLN A 44 16.39 18.21 10.37
CA GLN A 44 15.40 19.24 10.62
C GLN A 44 14.06 18.63 11.03
N PHE A 45 13.61 17.59 10.33
CA PHE A 45 12.41 16.86 10.73
C PHE A 45 12.57 16.20 12.11
N SER A 46 13.71 15.59 12.39
CA SER A 46 14.01 15.02 13.71
C SER A 46 13.93 16.08 14.82
N GLN A 47 14.39 17.30 14.56
CA GLN A 47 14.25 18.41 15.51
C GLN A 47 12.78 18.77 15.77
N LEU A 48 11.94 18.87 14.73
CA LEU A 48 10.52 19.18 14.86
C LEU A 48 9.80 18.15 15.75
N VAL A 49 9.98 16.86 15.48
CA VAL A 49 9.24 15.80 16.19
C VAL A 49 9.72 15.59 17.61
N ASN A 50 10.95 16.00 17.94
CA ASN A 50 11.50 15.92 19.29
C ASN A 50 11.31 17.20 20.11
N ASP A 51 10.83 18.29 19.51
CA ASP A 51 10.58 19.54 20.23
C ASP A 51 9.26 19.45 21.00
N ARG A 52 9.33 19.19 22.32
CA ARG A 52 8.17 19.06 23.22
C ARG A 52 7.28 20.29 23.29
N ASN A 53 7.79 21.46 22.95
CA ASN A 53 7.01 22.70 22.90
C ASN A 53 6.65 23.09 21.46
N GLY A 54 7.08 22.28 20.49
CA GLY A 54 6.86 22.49 19.08
C GLY A 54 5.50 21.96 18.64
N ILE A 55 4.97 22.58 17.59
CA ILE A 55 3.71 22.22 16.91
C ILE A 55 3.69 20.81 16.30
N GLY A 56 4.84 20.15 16.20
CA GLY A 56 5.00 18.85 15.56
C GLY A 56 5.58 17.77 16.49
N TYR A 57 5.59 18.00 17.80
CA TYR A 57 6.07 16.99 18.75
C TYR A 57 5.35 15.66 18.56
N SER A 58 6.10 14.56 18.55
CA SER A 58 5.53 13.22 18.53
C SER A 58 6.45 12.26 19.28
N THR A 59 5.86 11.39 20.08
CA THR A 59 6.55 10.30 20.75
C THR A 59 6.91 9.19 19.76
N ASP A 60 7.87 8.33 20.11
CA ASP A 60 8.23 7.17 19.28
C ASP A 60 7.03 6.27 18.97
N ALA A 61 6.09 6.14 19.91
CA ALA A 61 4.86 5.38 19.72
C ALA A 61 3.95 6.04 18.65
N GLU A 62 3.75 7.35 18.73
CA GLU A 62 2.97 8.10 17.75
C GLU A 62 3.64 8.08 16.37
N LEU A 63 4.96 8.25 16.30
CA LEU A 63 5.72 8.17 15.05
C LEU A 63 5.61 6.78 14.41
N SER A 64 5.61 5.71 15.22
CA SER A 64 5.40 4.36 14.72
C SER A 64 4.00 4.16 14.15
N ASP A 65 2.97 4.69 14.81
CA ASP A 65 1.58 4.62 14.33
C ASP A 65 1.40 5.40 13.02
N ILE A 66 1.98 6.60 12.94
CA ILE A 66 1.99 7.43 11.73
C ILE A 66 2.70 6.69 10.58
N PHE A 67 3.84 6.04 10.85
CA PHE A 67 4.58 5.28 9.85
C PHE A 67 3.76 4.09 9.32
N ASP A 68 3.11 3.36 10.22
CA ASP A 68 2.22 2.25 9.87
C ASP A 68 1.03 2.72 9.01
N GLN A 69 0.44 3.87 9.37
CA GLN A 69 -0.66 4.46 8.61
C GLN A 69 -0.23 4.83 7.19
N ILE A 70 0.88 5.57 7.04
CA ILE A 70 1.39 6.00 5.73
C ILE A 70 1.72 4.78 4.86
N THR A 71 2.33 3.74 5.44
CA THR A 71 2.70 2.52 4.72
C THR A 71 1.45 1.79 4.20
N ARG A 72 0.43 1.60 5.04
CA ARG A 72 -0.84 0.96 4.65
C ARG A 72 -1.56 1.74 3.56
N GLU A 73 -1.57 3.07 3.65
CA GLU A 73 -2.21 3.93 2.65
C GLU A 73 -1.51 3.86 1.29
N ASP A 74 -0.17 3.81 1.26
CA ASP A 74 0.59 3.64 0.02
C ASP A 74 0.34 2.26 -0.61
N GLU A 75 0.26 1.19 0.18
CA GLU A 75 -0.07 -0.17 -0.28
C GLU A 75 -1.48 -0.25 -0.89
N GLN A 76 -2.48 0.27 -0.19
CA GLN A 76 -3.86 0.31 -0.67
C GLN A 76 -4.00 1.13 -1.97
N ARG A 77 -3.25 2.23 -2.09
CA ARG A 77 -3.24 3.07 -3.28
C ARG A 77 -2.57 2.35 -4.46
N GLN A 78 -1.53 1.57 -4.22
CA GLN A 78 -0.87 0.76 -5.26
C GLN A 78 -1.77 -0.37 -5.77
N GLU A 79 -2.44 -1.08 -4.87
CA GLU A 79 -3.35 -2.19 -5.24
C GLU A 79 -4.57 -1.67 -6.03
N SER A 80 -5.17 -0.56 -5.58
CA SER A 80 -6.28 0.11 -6.27
C SER A 80 -5.89 0.70 -7.63
N ALA A 81 -4.62 1.07 -7.81
CA ALA A 81 -4.10 1.56 -9.09
C ALA A 81 -3.84 0.40 -10.07
N MET A 82 -3.48 -0.78 -9.56
CA MET A 82 -3.21 -1.98 -10.36
C MET A 82 -4.50 -2.62 -10.92
N GLU A 83 -5.63 -2.54 -10.21
CA GLU A 83 -6.91 -3.07 -10.71
C GLU A 83 -7.51 -2.29 -11.90
N ARG A 84 -7.12 -1.02 -12.11
CA ARG A 84 -7.62 -0.21 -13.24
C ARG A 84 -6.94 -0.48 -14.58
N HIS A 85 -5.87 -1.29 -14.61
CA HIS A 85 -5.17 -1.67 -15.84
C HIS A 85 -4.98 -3.19 -15.95
N GLY A 86 -6.10 -3.92 -16.00
CA GLY A 86 -6.17 -5.24 -16.63
C GLY A 86 -5.60 -6.42 -15.82
N ARG A 87 -6.51 -7.31 -15.41
CA ARG A 87 -6.33 -8.76 -15.15
C ARG A 87 -4.89 -9.24 -14.90
N PRO A 88 -4.53 -9.68 -13.68
CA PRO A 88 -3.32 -10.48 -13.52
C PRO A 88 -3.58 -11.84 -14.17
N LEU A 89 -2.98 -12.04 -15.36
CA LEU A 89 -2.69 -13.36 -15.88
C LEU A 89 -1.60 -13.96 -14.99
N THR A 90 -1.98 -14.53 -13.83
CA THR A 90 -1.12 -15.50 -13.18
C THR A 90 -1.19 -16.76 -14.05
N SER A 91 -0.20 -16.83 -14.94
CA SER A 91 0.09 -17.99 -15.76
C SER A 91 0.37 -19.17 -14.85
N ARG A 92 -0.44 -20.22 -14.98
CA ARG A 92 -0.24 -21.59 -14.48
C ARG A 92 1.24 -22.02 -14.54
N PRO A 93 1.71 -22.80 -13.55
CA PRO A 93 2.39 -24.03 -13.85
C PRO A 93 1.37 -25.17 -13.88
N ALA A 94 1.33 -25.86 -15.02
CA ALA A 94 0.64 -27.12 -15.18
C ALA A 94 1.35 -28.23 -14.39
N SER A 95 0.59 -29.12 -13.73
CA SER A 95 0.72 -30.59 -13.75
C SER A 95 0.05 -31.24 -12.52
N ASN A 96 -1.22 -31.63 -12.67
CA ASN A 96 -1.83 -32.98 -12.48
C ASN A 96 -1.21 -34.02 -11.52
N PRO A 97 -1.90 -35.14 -11.18
CA PRO A 97 -3.35 -35.37 -10.96
C PRO A 97 -3.67 -36.38 -9.81
N ALA A 98 -4.83 -36.28 -9.15
CA ALA A 98 -5.51 -37.42 -8.48
C ALA A 98 -6.99 -37.04 -8.24
N THR A 99 -8.00 -37.66 -8.86
CA THR A 99 -8.58 -39.01 -8.57
C THR A 99 -9.16 -39.00 -7.14
N VAL A 100 -10.45 -39.11 -6.80
CA VAL A 100 -11.72 -39.62 -7.39
C VAL A 100 -12.90 -39.07 -6.55
N SER A 101 -14.10 -38.84 -7.07
CA SER A 101 -15.30 -39.72 -6.93
C SER A 101 -16.55 -38.85 -7.17
N SER A 102 -17.72 -39.29 -7.63
CA SER A 102 -18.21 -40.51 -8.25
C SER A 102 -19.67 -40.18 -8.59
N GLU A 103 -20.02 -39.87 -9.83
CA GLU A 103 -21.43 -39.70 -10.22
C GLU A 103 -21.80 -40.61 -11.41
N LEU A 104 -22.42 -41.70 -10.98
CA LEU A 104 -23.38 -42.58 -11.63
C LEU A 104 -24.23 -41.93 -12.73
N THR A 105 -24.13 -42.39 -13.98
CA THR A 105 -25.32 -42.59 -14.83
C THR A 105 -25.14 -43.62 -15.94
N ARG A 106 -25.77 -44.77 -15.68
CA ARG A 106 -26.38 -45.77 -16.59
C ARG A 106 -26.60 -45.35 -18.06
N ALA A 107 -26.09 -46.13 -19.01
CA ALA A 107 -26.85 -47.12 -19.82
C ALA A 107 -26.11 -47.63 -21.07
N ARG A 108 -26.13 -48.97 -21.28
CA ARG A 108 -26.41 -49.74 -22.53
C ARG A 108 -25.61 -49.38 -23.80
N SER A 109 -25.07 -50.27 -24.62
CA SER A 109 -25.16 -51.73 -24.80
C SER A 109 -24.15 -52.13 -25.90
N ALA A 110 -23.81 -53.43 -25.96
CA ALA A 110 -23.29 -54.19 -27.11
C ALA A 110 -21.83 -53.91 -27.54
N SER A 111 -20.85 -54.77 -27.26
CA SER A 111 -20.58 -56.15 -27.73
C SER A 111 -19.54 -56.22 -28.86
N PRO A 112 -18.78 -57.34 -28.99
CA PRO A 112 -17.33 -57.31 -29.20
C PRO A 112 -16.88 -58.02 -30.50
N SER A 113 -15.62 -57.80 -30.92
CA SER A 113 -14.80 -58.68 -31.80
C SER A 113 -13.64 -57.84 -32.36
N ARG A 114 -12.43 -58.30 -32.63
CA ARG A 114 -11.75 -59.61 -32.73
C ARG A 114 -10.25 -59.23 -32.72
N ARG A 115 -9.37 -59.89 -31.96
CA ARG A 115 -8.55 -61.04 -32.38
C ARG A 115 -7.85 -60.77 -33.72
N GLY A 116 -6.56 -60.44 -33.75
CA GLY A 116 -5.43 -61.37 -33.73
C GLY A 116 -4.35 -60.76 -34.64
N ALA A 117 -3.08 -60.66 -34.21
CA ALA A 117 -2.08 -61.72 -34.21
C ALA A 117 -1.50 -61.96 -35.62
N GLY A 118 -0.18 -61.80 -35.71
CA GLY A 118 0.64 -62.04 -36.89
C GLY A 118 1.88 -61.17 -36.85
#